data_AF-A0A1I8AEA0-F1
#
_entry.id   AF-A0A1I8AEA0-F1
#
_cell.length_a   1.000
_cell.length_b   1.000
_cell.length_c   1.000
_cell.angle_alpha   90.00
_cell.angle_beta   90.00
_cell.angle_gamma   90.00
#
_symmetry.space_group_name_H-M   'P 1'
#
loop_
_entity.id
_entity.type
_entity.pdbx_description
1 polymer ?
#
loop_
_entity_poly.entity_id
_entity_poly.type
_entity_poly.pdbx_seq_one_letter_code
_entity_poly.pdbx_strand_id
1 'polypeptide(L)'
;MAAAVFLPLAYFMPSDAFNSWGWRIPFLLSAAVLIAAYIIRREVKEPEAFKVAAKQTARSPIRDAFTYSWRGMLVVFGVSLMNVIPVVTTIFGAAYAVQPAYGVGFDKSVYLWIPVVGNIVAVLVIPFVGNLSDRIGR
;
A
#
# COMPACT_ATOMS: atom_id res chain seq x y z
N MET A 1 1.41 1.69 6.03
CA MET A 1 1.51 3.07 6.58
C MET A 1 0.18 3.63 7.11
N ALA A 2 -0.98 3.36 6.50
CA ALA A 2 -2.28 3.90 6.96
C ALA A 2 -2.58 3.63 8.46
N ALA A 3 -2.26 2.43 8.96
CA ALA A 3 -2.44 2.07 10.37
C ALA A 3 -1.68 2.97 11.36
N ALA A 4 -0.56 3.60 10.93
CA ALA A 4 0.23 4.47 11.80
C ALA A 4 -0.55 5.73 12.22
N VAL A 5 -1.46 6.23 11.37
CA VAL A 5 -2.30 7.40 11.69
C VAL A 5 -3.31 7.09 12.80
N PHE A 6 -3.67 5.81 12.96
CA PHE A 6 -4.59 5.37 14.01
C PHE A 6 -3.90 5.12 15.36
N LEU A 7 -2.56 4.99 15.40
CA LEU A 7 -1.82 4.70 16.64
C LEU A 7 -1.92 5.81 17.70
N PRO A 8 -1.70 7.11 17.37
CA PRO A 8 -1.89 8.19 18.35
C PRO A 8 -3.34 8.26 18.83
N LEU A 9 -4.30 8.04 17.94
CA LEU A 9 -5.73 8.04 18.29
C LEU A 9 -6.06 6.90 19.25
N ALA A 10 -5.53 5.70 19.02
CA ALA A 10 -5.72 4.55 19.90
C ALA A 10 -5.02 4.71 21.27
N TYR A 11 -3.92 5.47 21.34
CA TYR A 11 -3.19 5.71 22.59
C TYR A 11 -3.81 6.82 23.45
N PHE A 12 -4.21 7.93 22.83
CA PHE A 12 -4.71 9.11 23.54
C PHE A 12 -6.23 9.12 23.77
N MET A 13 -6.99 8.24 23.11
CA MET A 13 -8.46 8.23 23.19
C MET A 13 -8.97 6.95 23.89
N PRO A 14 -9.93 7.06 24.82
CA PRO A 14 -10.64 5.89 25.36
C PRO A 14 -11.32 5.10 24.24
N SER A 15 -11.38 3.77 24.39
CA SER A 15 -11.90 2.86 23.36
C SER A 15 -13.31 3.21 22.88
N ASP A 16 -14.18 3.68 23.78
CA ASP A 16 -15.55 4.09 23.46
C ASP A 16 -15.60 5.37 22.61
N ALA A 17 -14.73 6.34 22.90
CA ALA A 17 -14.61 7.57 22.12
C ALA A 17 -14.00 7.29 20.73
N PHE A 18 -13.06 6.35 20.65
CA PHE A 18 -12.46 5.95 19.38
C PHE A 18 -13.50 5.26 18.45
N ASN A 19 -14.27 4.31 18.99
CA ASN A 19 -15.28 3.58 18.21
C ASN A 19 -16.50 4.47 17.85
N SER A 20 -16.85 5.47 18.69
CA SER A 20 -17.96 6.39 18.40
C SER A 20 -17.63 7.44 17.34
N TRP A 21 -16.50 8.14 17.49
CA TRP A 21 -16.14 9.27 16.61
C TRP A 21 -14.69 9.28 16.13
N GLY A 22 -13.72 8.82 16.95
CA GLY A 22 -12.29 8.95 16.67
C GLY A 22 -11.86 8.36 15.32
N TRP A 23 -12.52 7.31 14.84
CA TRP A 23 -12.25 6.69 13.54
C TRP A 23 -12.40 7.62 12.34
N ARG A 24 -13.11 8.76 12.46
CA ARG A 24 -13.32 9.73 11.36
C ARG A 24 -12.13 10.66 11.13
N ILE A 25 -11.27 10.85 12.13
CA ILE A 25 -10.13 11.79 12.07
C ILE A 25 -9.19 11.49 10.89
N PRO A 26 -8.78 10.23 10.63
CA PRO A 26 -7.89 9.91 9.51
C PRO A 26 -8.52 10.15 8.13
N PHE A 27 -9.85 10.05 8.01
CA PHE A 27 -10.56 10.36 6.78
C PHE A 27 -10.55 11.86 6.49
N LEU A 28 -10.73 12.71 7.51
CA LEU A 28 -10.61 14.16 7.36
C LEU A 28 -9.17 14.57 7.00
N LEU A 29 -8.16 13.93 7.60
CA LEU A 29 -6.76 14.15 7.22
C LEU A 29 -6.49 13.77 5.74
N SER A 30 -7.17 12.75 5.22
CA SER A 30 -7.06 12.37 3.81
C SER A 30 -7.52 13.48 2.86
N ALA A 31 -8.50 14.30 3.26
CA ALA A 31 -8.92 15.45 2.46
C ALA A 31 -7.80 16.50 2.31
N ALA A 32 -7.03 16.75 3.37
CA ALA A 32 -5.87 17.65 3.30
C ALA A 32 -4.78 17.09 2.36
N VAL A 33 -4.54 15.78 2.39
CA VAL A 33 -3.62 15.11 1.47
C VAL A 33 -4.08 15.23 0.01
N LEU A 34 -5.38 15.12 -0.25
CA LEU A 34 -5.94 15.30 -1.59
C LEU A 34 -5.73 16.73 -2.11
N ILE A 35 -5.93 17.75 -1.26
CA ILE A 35 -5.67 19.15 -1.64
C ILE A 35 -4.19 19.33 -1.97
N ALA A 36 -3.29 18.81 -1.13
CA ALA A 36 -1.85 18.87 -1.39
C ALA A 36 -1.48 18.16 -2.71
N ALA A 37 -2.02 16.96 -2.94
CA ALA A 37 -1.82 16.21 -4.18
C ALA A 37 -2.35 16.96 -5.41
N TYR A 38 -3.49 17.65 -5.28
CA TYR A 38 -4.04 18.49 -6.34
C TYR A 38 -3.13 19.67 -6.68
N ILE A 39 -2.63 20.38 -5.67
CA ILE A 39 -1.68 21.50 -5.86
C ILE A 39 -0.42 21.00 -6.56
N ILE A 40 0.18 19.89 -6.08
CA ILE A 40 1.38 19.30 -6.70
C ILE A 40 1.11 18.94 -8.16
N ARG A 41 0.00 18.25 -8.45
CA ARG A 41 -0.34 17.86 -9.83
C ARG A 41 -0.56 19.06 -10.75
N ARG A 42 -0.98 20.20 -10.21
CA ARG A 42 -1.16 21.42 -11.00
C ARG A 42 0.17 22.04 -11.44
N GLU A 43 1.22 21.89 -10.63
CA GLU A 43 2.54 22.48 -10.87
C GLU A 43 3.47 21.57 -11.70
N VAL A 44 3.17 20.27 -11.80
CA VAL A 44 3.93 19.33 -12.62
C VAL A 44 3.61 19.54 -14.10
N LYS A 45 4.51 20.22 -14.82
CA LYS A 45 4.48 20.28 -16.29
C LYS A 45 4.79 18.90 -16.87
N GLU A 46 4.01 18.47 -17.86
CA GLU A 46 4.26 17.21 -18.56
C GLU A 46 5.69 17.18 -19.14
N PRO A 47 6.47 16.12 -18.87
CA PRO A 47 7.81 15.98 -19.43
C PRO A 47 7.77 15.99 -20.96
N GLU A 48 8.71 16.67 -21.62
CA GLU A 48 8.85 16.72 -23.08
C GLU A 48 8.81 15.33 -23.75
N ALA A 49 9.30 14.30 -23.04
CA ALA A 49 9.25 12.89 -23.48
C ALA A 49 7.82 12.38 -23.76
N PHE A 50 6.79 12.86 -23.04
CA PHE A 50 5.40 12.47 -23.27
C PHE A 50 4.82 13.07 -24.56
N LYS A 51 5.27 14.26 -24.98
CA LYS A 51 4.84 14.89 -26.24
C LYS A 51 5.37 14.15 -27.47
N VAL A 52 6.54 13.54 -27.36
CA VAL A 52 7.15 12.74 -28.44
C VAL A 52 6.49 11.36 -28.55
N ALA A 53 6.18 10.72 -27.42
CA ALA A 53 5.52 9.41 -27.38
C ALA A 53 4.05 9.44 -27.85
N ALA A 54 3.34 10.56 -27.68
CA ALA A 54 1.96 10.72 -28.14
C ALA A 54 1.79 10.56 -29.67
N LYS A 55 2.88 10.73 -30.46
CA LYS A 55 2.88 10.48 -31.91
C LYS A 55 3.10 9.01 -32.29
N GLN A 56 3.53 8.18 -31.35
CA GLN A 56 3.74 6.74 -31.52
C GLN A 56 2.77 5.95 -30.63
N THR A 57 1.47 6.23 -30.73
CA THR A 57 0.47 5.38 -30.08
C THR A 57 0.48 4.00 -30.76
N ALA A 58 1.03 3.00 -30.08
CA ALA A 58 0.85 1.60 -30.44
C ALA A 58 -0.64 1.35 -30.63
N ARG A 59 -1.04 0.90 -31.82
CA ARG A 59 -2.45 0.79 -32.23
C ARG A 59 -3.24 -0.19 -31.36
N SER A 60 -2.56 -1.06 -30.60
CA SER A 60 -3.17 -1.94 -29.60
C SER A 60 -2.16 -2.36 -28.51
N PRO A 61 -1.93 -1.54 -27.48
CA PRO A 61 -0.92 -1.80 -26.44
C PRO A 61 -1.21 -3.09 -25.66
N ILE A 62 -2.49 -3.41 -25.46
CA ILE A 62 -2.93 -4.64 -24.79
C ILE A 62 -2.54 -5.86 -25.64
N ARG A 63 -2.86 -5.84 -26.94
CA ARG A 63 -2.52 -6.95 -27.85
C ARG A 63 -1.02 -7.14 -27.96
N ASP A 64 -0.27 -6.04 -28.08
CA ASP A 64 1.19 -6.09 -28.18
C ASP A 64 1.82 -6.66 -26.89
N ALA A 65 1.27 -6.30 -25.72
CA ALA A 65 1.73 -6.89 -24.46
C ALA A 65 1.51 -8.41 -24.44
N PHE A 66 0.33 -8.93 -24.84
CA PHE A 66 0.07 -10.37 -24.84
C PHE A 66 0.89 -11.12 -25.90
N THR A 67 1.24 -10.45 -27.00
CA THR A 67 1.96 -11.08 -28.12
C THR A 67 3.47 -11.09 -27.90
N TYR A 68 4.04 -9.99 -27.39
CA TYR A 68 5.49 -9.81 -27.26
C TYR A 68 6.03 -9.97 -25.83
N SER A 69 5.16 -9.85 -24.80
CA SER A 69 5.58 -9.82 -23.39
C SER A 69 4.94 -10.91 -22.52
N TRP A 70 4.43 -12.00 -23.13
CA TRP A 70 3.73 -13.08 -22.40
C TRP A 70 4.53 -13.67 -21.22
N ARG A 71 5.83 -13.92 -21.40
CA ARG A 71 6.71 -14.41 -20.31
C ARG A 71 6.83 -13.39 -19.18
N GLY A 72 6.97 -12.11 -19.52
CA GLY A 72 6.97 -11.01 -18.55
C GLY A 72 5.65 -10.92 -17.79
N MET A 73 4.52 -11.11 -18.48
CA MET A 73 3.20 -11.14 -17.82
C MET A 73 3.07 -12.27 -16.82
N LEU A 74 3.54 -13.47 -17.13
CA LEU A 74 3.48 -14.61 -16.20
C LEU A 74 4.32 -14.36 -14.96
N VAL A 75 5.51 -13.76 -15.10
CA VAL A 75 6.34 -13.35 -13.97
C VAL A 75 5.64 -12.29 -13.12
N VAL A 76 5.13 -11.23 -13.76
CA VAL A 76 4.39 -10.16 -13.05
C VAL A 76 3.16 -10.73 -12.34
N PHE A 77 2.43 -11.65 -12.97
CA PHE A 77 1.29 -12.33 -12.38
C PHE A 77 1.72 -13.15 -11.15
N GLY A 78 2.76 -13.98 -11.27
CA GLY A 78 3.28 -14.77 -10.16
C GLY A 78 3.74 -13.92 -8.98
N VAL A 79 4.46 -12.82 -9.25
CA VAL A 79 4.88 -11.86 -8.22
C VAL A 79 3.68 -11.14 -7.61
N SER A 80 2.66 -10.82 -8.40
CA SER A 80 1.45 -10.17 -7.91
C SER A 80 0.65 -11.06 -6.95
N LEU A 81 0.68 -12.39 -7.13
CA LEU A 81 0.06 -13.33 -6.19
C LEU A 81 0.67 -13.25 -4.78
N MET A 82 1.93 -12.84 -4.63
CA MET A 82 2.52 -12.63 -3.30
C MET A 82 1.80 -11.55 -2.50
N ASN A 83 1.12 -10.58 -3.15
CA ASN A 83 0.33 -9.56 -2.44
C ASN A 83 -0.93 -10.12 -1.76
N VAL A 84 -1.37 -11.33 -2.10
CA VAL A 84 -2.53 -11.95 -1.45
C VAL A 84 -2.28 -12.16 0.04
N ILE A 85 -1.08 -12.61 0.42
CA ILE A 85 -0.72 -12.89 1.82
C ILE A 85 -0.85 -11.62 2.69
N PRO A 86 -0.14 -10.51 2.43
CA PRO A 86 -0.25 -9.32 3.28
C PRO A 86 -1.66 -8.73 3.28
N VAL A 87 -2.41 -8.82 2.18
CA VAL A 87 -3.80 -8.34 2.12
C VAL A 87 -4.71 -9.17 3.03
N VAL A 88 -4.68 -10.50 2.90
CA VAL A 88 -5.48 -11.41 3.73
C VAL A 88 -5.11 -11.28 5.20
N THR A 89 -3.82 -11.26 5.53
CA THR A 89 -3.35 -11.07 6.91
C THR A 89 -3.79 -9.72 7.46
N THR A 90 -3.75 -8.63 6.69
CA THR A 90 -4.16 -7.32 7.18
C THR A 90 -5.67 -7.25 7.45
N ILE A 91 -6.49 -7.81 6.54
CA ILE A 91 -7.95 -7.74 6.63
C ILE A 91 -8.48 -8.71 7.69
N PHE A 92 -8.09 -9.98 7.59
CA PHE A 92 -8.65 -11.04 8.44
C PHE A 92 -7.86 -11.22 9.74
N GLY A 93 -6.55 -10.98 9.72
CA GLY A 93 -5.74 -11.10 10.94
C GLY A 93 -6.22 -10.19 12.07
N ALA A 94 -6.72 -9.00 11.73
CA ALA A 94 -7.25 -8.05 12.71
C ALA A 94 -8.52 -8.60 13.36
N ALA A 95 -9.43 -9.13 12.53
CA ALA A 95 -10.67 -9.72 12.97
C ALA A 95 -10.43 -10.94 13.87
N TYR A 96 -9.53 -11.85 13.47
CA TYR A 96 -9.24 -13.05 14.25
C TYR A 96 -8.44 -12.78 15.53
N ALA A 97 -7.49 -11.83 15.53
CA ALA A 97 -6.63 -11.57 16.68
C ALA A 97 -7.35 -10.81 17.81
N VAL A 98 -8.26 -9.89 17.45
CA VAL A 98 -8.91 -9.00 18.42
C VAL A 98 -10.23 -9.57 18.95
N GLN A 99 -10.90 -10.44 18.18
CA GLN A 99 -12.23 -10.91 18.54
C GLN A 99 -12.15 -11.97 19.67
N PRO A 100 -12.79 -11.72 20.84
CA PRO A 100 -12.66 -12.58 22.03
C PRO A 100 -13.08 -14.04 21.79
N ALA A 101 -13.99 -14.26 20.83
CA ALA A 101 -14.51 -15.58 20.47
C ALA A 101 -13.44 -16.55 19.92
N TYR A 102 -12.32 -16.04 19.39
CA TYR A 102 -11.23 -16.87 18.88
C TYR A 102 -10.09 -17.11 19.89
N GLY A 103 -10.22 -16.60 21.12
CA GLY A 103 -9.33 -16.95 22.24
C GLY A 103 -7.95 -16.29 22.27
N VAL A 104 -7.62 -15.42 21.31
CA VAL A 104 -6.30 -14.75 21.24
C VAL A 104 -6.24 -13.50 22.12
N GLY A 105 -7.34 -12.74 22.21
CA GLY A 105 -7.50 -11.64 23.17
C GLY A 105 -6.54 -10.45 23.01
N PHE A 106 -6.02 -10.19 21.81
CA PHE A 106 -5.13 -9.05 21.59
C PHE A 106 -5.88 -7.73 21.74
N ASP A 107 -5.25 -6.78 22.44
CA ASP A 107 -5.73 -5.41 22.43
C ASP A 107 -5.61 -4.80 21.02
N LYS A 108 -6.63 -4.03 20.61
CA LYS A 108 -6.67 -3.37 19.29
C LYS A 108 -5.41 -2.55 19.02
N SER A 109 -4.86 -1.89 20.04
CA SER A 109 -3.66 -1.07 19.92
C SER A 109 -2.41 -1.87 19.59
N VAL A 110 -2.27 -3.08 20.14
CA VAL A 110 -1.15 -3.99 19.88
C VAL A 110 -1.20 -4.50 18.44
N TYR A 111 -2.39 -4.86 17.95
CA TYR A 111 -2.54 -5.33 16.58
C TYR A 111 -2.17 -4.24 15.54
N LEU A 112 -2.49 -2.97 15.81
CA LEU A 112 -2.15 -1.85 14.91
C LEU A 112 -0.63 -1.69 14.69
N TRP A 113 0.21 -2.16 15.62
CA TRP A 113 1.66 -2.13 15.45
C TRP A 113 2.20 -3.16 14.47
N ILE A 114 1.54 -4.32 14.31
CA ILE A 114 1.97 -5.41 13.42
C ILE A 114 2.16 -4.92 11.96
N PRO A 115 1.16 -4.28 11.31
CA PRO A 115 1.36 -3.78 9.96
C PRO A 115 2.35 -2.61 9.93
N VAL A 116 2.46 -1.81 10.99
CA VAL A 116 3.41 -0.67 11.03
C VAL A 116 4.85 -1.16 11.02
N VAL A 117 5.20 -2.09 11.92
CA VAL A 117 6.53 -2.70 11.99
C VAL A 117 6.83 -3.45 10.68
N GLY A 118 5.87 -4.23 10.18
CA GLY A 118 6.02 -4.94 8.89
C GLY A 118 6.32 -3.99 7.72
N ASN A 119 5.65 -2.84 7.65
CA ASN A 119 5.93 -1.83 6.63
C ASN A 119 7.30 -1.17 6.81
N ILE A 120 7.73 -0.87 8.04
CA ILE A 120 9.06 -0.30 8.31
C ILE A 120 10.16 -1.28 7.86
N VAL A 121 10.02 -2.56 8.23
CA VAL A 121 10.95 -3.60 7.79
C VAL A 121 10.95 -3.71 6.28
N ALA A 122 9.78 -3.67 5.63
CA ALA A 122 9.70 -3.68 4.16
C ALA A 122 10.45 -2.50 3.54
N VAL A 123 10.23 -1.27 4.03
CA VAL A 123 10.93 -0.07 3.54
C VAL A 123 12.44 -0.20 3.66
N LEU A 124 12.93 -0.82 4.74
CA LEU A 124 14.35 -1.05 4.92
C LEU A 124 14.87 -2.17 4.00
N VAL A 125 14.15 -3.28 3.87
CA VAL A 125 14.60 -4.49 3.15
C VAL A 125 14.51 -4.33 1.63
N ILE A 126 13.49 -3.64 1.11
CA ILE A 126 13.28 -3.42 -0.33
C ILE A 126 14.54 -2.88 -1.05
N PRO A 127 15.22 -1.82 -0.59
CA PRO A 127 16.42 -1.32 -1.27
C PRO A 127 17.59 -2.32 -1.22
N PHE A 128 17.75 -3.09 -0.15
CA PHE A 128 18.81 -4.12 -0.07
C PHE A 128 18.54 -5.28 -1.04
N VAL A 129 17.31 -5.78 -1.07
CA VAL A 129 16.92 -6.86 -1.97
C VAL A 129 16.90 -6.40 -3.43
N GLY A 130 16.46 -5.16 -3.69
CA GLY A 130 16.54 -4.55 -5.02
C GLY A 130 17.97 -4.48 -5.53
N ASN A 131 18.90 -3.96 -4.72
CA ASN A 131 20.32 -3.91 -5.08
C ASN A 131 20.93 -5.31 -5.27
N LEU A 132 20.52 -6.29 -4.46
CA LEU A 132 20.96 -7.67 -4.62
C LEU A 132 20.43 -8.30 -5.92
N SER A 133 19.18 -8.02 -6.27
CA SER A 133 18.56 -8.44 -7.54
C SER A 133 19.29 -7.84 -8.74
N ASP A 134 19.63 -6.56 -8.69
CA ASP A 134 20.37 -5.88 -9.77
C ASP A 134 21.77 -6.49 -9.98
N ARG A 135 22.34 -7.08 -8.93
CA ARG A 135 23.68 -7.70 -8.96
C ARG A 135 23.67 -9.18 -9.39
N ILE A 136 22.60 -9.92 -9.12
CA ILE A 136 22.50 -11.37 -9.40
C ILE A 136 21.68 -11.67 -10.67
N GLY A 137 20.70 -10.81 -11.00
CA GLY A 137 19.68 -11.08 -12.03
C GLY A 137 19.87 -10.38 -13.38
N ARG A 138 21.05 -9.79 -13.65
CA ARG A 138 21.38 -9.21 -14.96
C ARG A 138 22.04 -10.22 -15.88
#